data_AF-A0A943CAT0-F1
#
_entry.id   AF-A0A943CAT0-F1
#
_cell.length_a   1.000
_cell.length_b   1.000
_cell.length_c   1.000
_cell.angle_alpha   90.00
_cell.angle_beta   90.00
_cell.angle_gamma   90.00
#
_symmetry.space_group_name_H-M   'P 1'
#
loop_
_entity.id
_entity.type
_entity.pdbx_description
1 polymer ?
#
loop_
_entity_poly.entity_id
_entity_poly.type
_entity_poly.pdbx_seq_one_letter_code
_entity_poly.pdbx_strand_id
1 'polypeptide(L)'
;IIQNDIGNRHSPTVICAAITSRMNKAKLPTHVEIECSRCDIVKDSVILLEQLRTIDKKRLKDRVCHLDKELLQQVDRALEISLELTT
;
A
#
# COMPACT_ATOMS: atom_id res chain seq x y z
N ILE A 1 -3.48 -1.17 3.62
CA ILE A 1 -3.88 -2.60 3.69
C ILE A 1 -4.27 -3.00 2.29
N ILE A 2 -3.78 -4.14 1.78
CA ILE A 2 -4.04 -4.57 0.39
C ILE A 2 -4.78 -5.92 0.32
N GLN A 3 -5.02 -6.56 1.46
CA GLN A 3 -5.79 -7.79 1.53
C GLN A 3 -7.28 -7.53 1.25
N ASN A 4 -7.95 -8.50 0.63
CA ASN A 4 -9.39 -8.46 0.40
C ASN A 4 -10.21 -8.38 1.71
N ASP A 5 -11.41 -7.81 1.62
CA ASP A 5 -12.24 -7.50 2.80
C ASP A 5 -12.75 -8.73 3.55
N ILE A 6 -13.02 -9.84 2.85
CA ILE A 6 -13.43 -11.09 3.50
C ILE A 6 -12.29 -11.58 4.41
N GLY A 7 -11.06 -11.59 3.91
CA GLY A 7 -9.87 -11.89 4.69
C GLY A 7 -9.70 -10.91 5.86
N ASN A 8 -9.82 -9.60 5.60
CA ASN A 8 -9.72 -8.57 6.64
C ASN A 8 -10.75 -8.75 7.75
N ARG A 9 -11.95 -9.25 7.44
CA ARG A 9 -13.02 -9.46 8.43
C ARG A 9 -12.78 -10.69 9.30
N HIS A 10 -12.36 -11.81 8.69
CA HIS A 10 -12.37 -13.11 9.37
C HIS A 10 -10.99 -13.59 9.84
N SER A 11 -9.90 -13.12 9.24
CA SER A 11 -8.54 -13.55 9.59
C SER A 11 -7.97 -12.77 10.79
N PRO A 12 -7.12 -13.38 11.65
CA PRO A 12 -6.31 -12.63 12.61
C PRO A 12 -5.19 -11.81 11.94
N THR A 13 -4.90 -12.05 10.66
CA THR A 13 -3.83 -11.39 9.90
C THR A 13 -4.36 -10.50 8.77
N VAL A 14 -3.51 -9.59 8.32
CA VAL A 14 -3.72 -8.72 7.15
C VAL A 14 -2.48 -8.70 6.27
N ILE A 15 -2.65 -8.54 4.95
CA ILE A 15 -1.55 -8.26 4.01
C ILE A 15 -1.42 -6.74 3.83
N CYS A 16 -0.20 -6.25 3.96
CA CYS A 16 0.16 -4.84 3.80
C CYS A 16 1.39 -4.65 2.90
N ALA A 17 1.47 -3.50 2.24
CA ALA A 17 2.67 -3.01 1.57
C ALA A 17 3.36 -1.96 2.46
N ALA A 18 4.69 -1.89 2.41
CA ALA A 18 5.45 -0.88 3.12
C ALA A 18 5.30 0.52 2.48
N ILE A 19 5.38 1.56 3.31
CA ILE A 19 5.36 2.97 2.87
C ILE A 19 6.63 3.65 3.38
N THR A 20 7.22 4.53 2.57
CA THR A 20 8.37 5.34 2.97
C THR A 20 8.20 6.79 2.54
N SER A 21 8.63 7.75 3.37
CA SER A 21 8.67 9.18 2.99
C SER A 21 10.00 9.59 2.35
N ARG A 22 10.82 8.61 1.90
CA ARG A 22 12.06 8.88 1.17
C ARG A 22 11.76 8.97 -0.32
N MET A 23 11.65 10.20 -0.82
CA MET A 23 11.26 10.47 -2.22
C MET A 23 12.39 10.25 -3.23
N ASN A 24 13.66 10.20 -2.79
CA ASN A 24 14.82 10.02 -3.67
C ASN A 24 15.09 8.55 -4.03
N LYS A 25 14.06 7.78 -4.37
CA LYS A 25 14.19 6.38 -4.79
C LYS A 25 14.28 6.26 -6.31
N ALA A 26 14.90 5.18 -6.78
CA ALA A 26 14.82 4.80 -8.18
C ALA A 26 13.34 4.58 -8.55
N LYS A 27 12.91 5.11 -9.71
CA LYS A 27 11.53 4.98 -10.17
C LYS A 27 11.30 3.56 -10.68
N LEU A 28 10.70 2.72 -9.85
CA LEU A 28 10.28 1.37 -10.21
C LEU A 28 8.78 1.36 -10.53
N PRO A 29 8.32 0.47 -11.44
CA PRO A 29 6.89 0.34 -11.73
C PRO A 29 6.07 -0.24 -10.57
N THR A 30 6.72 -0.72 -9.51
CA THR A 30 6.11 -1.17 -8.25
C THR A 30 5.94 -0.04 -7.23
N HIS A 31 6.34 1.19 -7.57
CA HIS A 31 6.24 2.35 -6.67
C HIS A 31 5.02 3.18 -7.03
N VAL A 32 4.25 3.56 -6.00
CA VAL A 32 3.10 4.47 -6.13
C VAL A 32 3.31 5.65 -5.19
N GLU A 33 3.36 6.86 -5.74
CA GLU A 33 3.54 8.09 -4.98
C GLU A 33 2.22 8.50 -4.30
N ILE A 34 2.32 9.01 -3.08
CA ILE A 34 1.21 9.56 -2.30
C ILE A 34 1.56 11.00 -1.94
N GLU A 35 0.72 11.93 -2.39
CA GLU A 35 0.82 13.34 -2.05
C GLU A 35 0.09 13.63 -0.72
N CYS A 36 0.74 14.37 0.18
CA CYS A 36 0.12 14.77 1.45
C CYS A 36 -1.06 15.72 1.30
N SER A 37 -1.19 16.38 0.15
CA SER A 37 -2.34 17.22 -0.20
C SER A 37 -3.61 16.42 -0.48
N ARG A 38 -3.46 15.16 -0.93
CA ARG A 38 -4.56 14.28 -1.37
C ARG A 38 -4.96 13.24 -0.33
N CYS A 39 -4.12 13.00 0.67
CA CYS A 39 -4.34 12.03 1.72
C CYS A 39 -3.90 12.65 3.04
N ASP A 40 -4.63 12.36 4.13
CA ASP A 40 -4.31 12.83 5.49
C ASP A 40 -3.02 12.21 6.05
N ILE A 41 -1.89 12.43 5.37
CA ILE A 41 -0.55 12.00 5.73
C ILE A 41 0.34 13.23 5.95
N VAL A 42 1.31 13.10 6.85
CA VAL A 42 2.13 14.25 7.29
C VAL A 42 3.16 14.68 6.22
N LYS A 43 3.55 13.77 5.33
CA LYS A 43 4.60 13.99 4.32
C LYS A 43 4.31 13.19 3.06
N ASP A 44 4.72 13.71 1.91
CA ASP A 44 4.76 12.96 0.67
C ASP A 44 5.51 11.64 0.88
N SER A 45 4.95 10.58 0.31
CA SER A 45 5.39 9.22 0.59
C SER A 45 5.27 8.35 -0.65
N VAL A 46 5.90 7.17 -0.61
CA VAL A 46 5.88 6.18 -1.69
C VAL A 46 5.48 4.83 -1.10
N ILE A 47 4.47 4.20 -1.69
CA ILE A 47 4.09 2.81 -1.42
C ILE A 47 5.02 1.90 -2.22
N LEU A 48 5.57 0.88 -1.57
CA LEU A 48 6.54 -0.06 -2.14
C LEU A 48 5.85 -1.42 -2.34
N LEU A 49 5.32 -1.68 -3.53
CA LEU A 49 4.55 -2.91 -3.80
C LEU A 49 5.45 -4.15 -3.90
N GLU A 50 6.76 -3.97 -4.03
CA GLU A 50 7.73 -5.06 -3.91
C GLU A 50 7.99 -5.47 -2.44
N GLN A 51 7.46 -4.73 -1.47
CA GLN A 51 7.67 -4.97 -0.03
C GLN A 51 6.36 -5.33 0.67
N LEU A 52 5.79 -6.49 0.30
CA LEU A 52 4.56 -7.02 0.89
C LEU A 52 4.84 -7.88 2.11
N ARG A 53 3.98 -7.80 3.12
CA ARG A 53 4.02 -8.68 4.30
C ARG A 53 2.63 -9.00 4.80
N THR A 54 2.43 -10.26 5.17
CA THR A 54 1.33 -10.67 6.05
C THR A 54 1.74 -10.40 7.49
N ILE A 55 0.94 -9.65 8.23
CA ILE A 55 1.17 -9.33 9.64
C ILE A 55 -0.06 -9.65 10.48
N ASP A 56 0.16 -10.01 11.75
CA ASP A 56 -0.92 -10.09 12.74
C ASP A 56 -1.52 -8.69 12.98
N LYS A 57 -2.85 -8.60 13.10
CA LYS A 57 -3.57 -7.34 13.36
C LYS A 57 -3.09 -6.62 14.62
N LYS A 58 -2.53 -7.33 15.62
CA LYS A 58 -1.92 -6.76 16.83
C LYS A 58 -0.72 -5.84 16.53
N ARG A 59 -0.12 -5.93 15.34
CA ARG A 59 0.96 -5.02 14.90
C ARG A 59 0.42 -3.70 14.35
N LEU A 60 -0.87 -3.61 14.04
CA LEU A 60 -1.50 -2.35 13.65
C LEU A 60 -1.67 -1.46 14.89
N LYS A 61 -1.36 -0.19 14.73
CA LYS A 61 -1.58 0.85 15.75
C LYS A 61 -2.71 1.76 15.27
N ASP A 62 -2.45 3.04 15.15
CA ASP A 62 -3.42 4.05 14.74
C ASP A 62 -3.68 3.99 13.22
N ARG A 63 -4.94 4.25 12.85
CA ARG A 63 -5.32 4.46 11.45
C ARG A 63 -4.95 5.89 11.04
N VAL A 64 -4.06 6.01 10.06
CA VAL A 64 -3.58 7.30 9.57
C VAL A 64 -4.54 7.89 8.52
N CYS A 65 -4.78 7.17 7.42
CA CYS A 65 -5.62 7.66 6.31
C CYS A 65 -6.35 6.51 5.60
N HIS A 66 -7.12 6.87 4.57
CA HIS A 66 -7.65 5.95 3.57
C HIS A 66 -7.34 6.52 2.18
N LEU A 67 -6.89 5.66 1.27
CA LEU A 67 -6.54 6.07 -0.08
C LEU A 67 -7.82 6.25 -0.90
N ASP A 68 -7.83 7.22 -1.80
CA ASP A 68 -8.93 7.41 -2.73
C ASP A 68 -8.96 6.30 -3.80
N LYS A 69 -10.05 6.24 -4.57
CA LYS A 69 -10.27 5.18 -5.56
C LYS A 69 -9.24 5.21 -6.70
N GLU A 70 -8.80 6.40 -7.11
CA GLU A 70 -7.83 6.56 -8.19
C GLU A 70 -6.46 6.00 -7.77
N LEU A 71 -6.02 6.35 -6.56
CA LEU A 71 -4.78 5.85 -6.00
C LEU A 71 -4.83 4.34 -5.75
N LEU A 72 -5.98 3.81 -5.31
CA LEU A 72 -6.18 2.37 -5.19
C LEU A 72 -6.02 1.64 -6.53
N GLN A 73 -6.50 2.20 -7.65
CA GLN A 73 -6.30 1.60 -8.97
C GLN A 73 -4.82 1.58 -9.39
N GLN A 74 -4.06 2.62 -9.07
CA GLN A 74 -2.62 2.64 -9.31
C GLN A 74 -1.89 1.59 -8.45
N VAL A 75 -2.32 1.42 -7.20
CA VAL A 75 -1.83 0.38 -6.28
C VAL A 75 -2.10 -1.01 -6.85
N ASP A 76 -3.31 -1.28 -7.32
CA ASP A 76 -3.68 -2.57 -7.92
C ASP A 76 -2.80 -2.87 -9.15
N ARG A 77 -2.61 -1.88 -10.03
CA ARG A 77 -1.74 -2.04 -11.21
C ARG A 77 -0.29 -2.31 -10.85
N ALA A 78 0.25 -1.56 -9.88
CA ALA A 78 1.62 -1.77 -9.41
C ALA A 78 1.78 -3.14 -8.72
N LEU A 79 0.74 -3.62 -8.03
CA LEU A 79 0.71 -4.93 -7.41
C LEU A 79 0.70 -6.06 -8.45
N GLU A 80 -0.09 -5.92 -9.52
CA GLU A 80 -0.07 -6.86 -10.66
C GLU A 80 1.33 -6.97 -11.26
N ILE A 81 2.00 -5.84 -11.48
CA ILE A 81 3.37 -5.82 -12.00
C ILE A 81 4.34 -6.47 -11.01
N SER A 82 4.24 -6.15 -9.73
CA SER A 82 5.12 -6.70 -8.69
C SER A 82 5.04 -8.21 -8.54
N LEU A 83 3.89 -8.80 -8.90
CA LEU A 83 3.61 -10.23 -8.75
C LEU A 83 3.51 -10.96 -10.09
N GLU A 84 3.84 -10.29 -11.20
CA GLU A 84 3.78 -10.84 -12.57
C GLU A 84 2.39 -11.42 -12.91
N LEU A 85 1.32 -10.71 -12.52
CA LEU A 85 -0.07 -11.10 -12.76
C LEU A 85 -0.66 -10.47 -14.02
N THR A 86 0.10 -9.63 -14.72
CA THR A 86 -0.28 -9.07 -16.01
C THR A 86 -0.10 -10.12 -17.10
N THR A 87 -1.14 -10.92 -17.35
CA THR A 87 -1.29 -11.75 -18.56
C THR A 87 -1.50 -10.93 -19.81
#